data_AF-A0A1C0A9U6-F1
#
_entry.id   AF-A0A1C0A9U6-F1
#
_cell.length_a   1.000
_cell.length_b   1.000
_cell.length_c   1.000
_cell.angle_alpha   90.00
_cell.angle_beta   90.00
_cell.angle_gamma   90.00
#
_symmetry.space_group_name_H-M   'P 1'
#
loop_
_entity.id
_entity.type
_entity.pdbx_description
1 polymer ?
#
loop_
_entity_poly.entity_id
_entity_poly.type
_entity_poly.pdbx_seq_one_letter_code
_entity_poly.pdbx_strand_id
1 'polypeptide(L)'
;MAQKMISYVKPIYQDETLIGVVGIDIDFKYFEEVINGIKVYENGYSFLLDDKYNFLIHPELTNEDNLSTLNDGEYKYIIDKIAKKSEETVKIKFEGVDKLLTFSYLSNGWTLVVLAPNFEIY
;
A
#
# COMPACT_ATOMS: atom_id res chain seq x y z
N MET A 1 -3.07 -5.48 24.74
CA MET A 1 -3.41 -4.84 23.44
C MET A 1 -2.68 -5.61 22.36
N ALA A 2 -3.31 -5.95 21.24
CA ALA A 2 -2.64 -6.66 20.15
C ALA A 2 -1.70 -5.71 19.40
N GLN A 3 -0.46 -6.13 19.11
CA GLN A 3 0.52 -5.36 18.35
C GLN A 3 0.65 -5.98 16.96
N LYS A 4 0.47 -5.17 15.90
CA LYS A 4 0.68 -5.61 14.52
C LYS A 4 2.18 -5.71 14.24
N MET A 5 2.61 -6.78 13.58
CA MET A 5 4.00 -7.03 13.22
C MET A 5 4.09 -7.67 11.84
N ILE A 6 5.23 -7.46 11.17
CA ILE A 6 5.61 -8.21 9.97
C ILE A 6 6.77 -9.12 10.34
N SER A 7 6.58 -10.41 10.13
CA SER A 7 7.64 -11.40 10.28
C SER A 7 8.31 -11.65 8.94
N TYR A 8 9.62 -11.42 8.86
CA TYR A 8 10.44 -11.87 7.74
C TYR A 8 11.18 -13.13 8.15
N VAL A 9 10.87 -14.24 7.48
CA VAL A 9 11.41 -15.57 7.82
C VAL A 9 12.19 -16.17 6.66
N LYS A 10 13.25 -16.89 6.97
CA LYS A 10 14.06 -17.63 6.00
C LYS A 10 14.33 -19.06 6.51
N PRO A 11 14.11 -20.09 5.69
CA PRO A 11 14.48 -21.46 6.04
C PRO A 11 15.99 -21.64 6.10
N ILE A 12 16.46 -22.49 7.00
CA ILE A 12 17.84 -22.94 7.12
C ILE A 12 17.91 -24.40 6.69
N TYR A 13 18.77 -24.69 5.70
CA TYR A 13 18.99 -26.03 5.18
C TYR A 13 20.39 -26.53 5.52
N GLN A 14 20.48 -27.82 5.81
CA GLN A 14 21.74 -28.57 5.86
C GLN A 14 21.58 -29.79 4.96
N ASP A 15 22.45 -29.92 3.96
CA ASP A 15 22.42 -31.02 2.98
C ASP A 15 21.02 -31.25 2.39
N GLU A 16 20.42 -30.17 1.86
CA GLU A 16 19.05 -30.12 1.29
C GLU A 16 17.91 -30.43 2.29
N THR A 17 18.24 -30.74 3.54
CA THR A 17 17.27 -30.99 4.61
C THR A 17 16.96 -29.69 5.35
N LEU A 18 15.67 -29.34 5.47
CA LEU A 18 15.23 -28.22 6.29
C LEU A 18 15.47 -28.53 7.78
N ILE A 19 16.34 -27.76 8.43
CA ILE A 19 16.68 -27.95 9.85
C ILE A 19 16.13 -26.87 10.78
N GLY A 20 15.59 -25.78 10.23
CA GLY A 20 14.98 -24.72 11.02
C GLY A 20 14.55 -23.52 10.19
N VAL A 21 14.05 -22.49 10.89
CA VAL A 21 13.65 -21.20 10.32
C VAL A 21 14.24 -20.11 11.20
N VAL A 22 14.88 -19.12 10.58
CA VAL A 22 15.27 -17.87 11.25
C VAL A 22 14.28 -16.79 10.86
N GLY A 23 13.83 -16.01 11.84
CA GLY A 23 12.88 -14.93 11.62
C GLY A 23 13.31 -13.66 12.35
N ILE A 24 12.90 -12.52 11.78
CA ILE A 24 12.85 -11.25 12.50
C ILE A 24 11.41 -10.75 12.49
N ASP A 25 10.97 -10.20 13.62
CA ASP A 25 9.71 -9.49 13.72
C ASP A 25 9.99 -7.99 13.71
N ILE A 26 9.32 -7.28 12.80
CA ILE A 26 9.41 -5.83 12.67
C ILE A 26 8.07 -5.27 13.12
N ASP A 27 8.12 -4.30 14.04
CA ASP A 27 6.93 -3.58 14.47
C ASP A 27 6.27 -2.91 13.26
N PHE A 28 4.98 -3.19 13.04
CA PHE A 28 4.25 -2.64 11.90
C PHE A 28 4.20 -1.10 11.94
N LYS A 29 4.30 -0.52 13.15
CA LYS A 29 4.35 0.93 13.36
C LYS A 29 5.50 1.60 12.59
N TYR A 30 6.63 0.91 12.42
CA TYR A 30 7.73 1.44 11.61
C TYR A 30 7.29 1.74 10.17
N PHE A 31 6.48 0.85 9.58
CA PHE A 31 5.97 1.06 8.22
C PHE A 31 4.93 2.17 8.18
N GLU A 32 4.05 2.27 9.20
CA GLU A 32 3.09 3.37 9.34
C GLU A 32 3.82 4.73 9.38
N GLU A 33 4.88 4.85 10.18
CA GLU A 33 5.68 6.07 10.30
C GLU A 33 6.39 6.42 8.98
N VAL A 34 6.99 5.44 8.31
CA VAL A 34 7.68 5.65 7.02
C VAL A 34 6.69 6.12 5.95
N ILE A 35 5.55 5.44 5.82
CA ILE A 35 4.56 5.70 4.75
C ILE A 35 3.80 7.00 5.01
N ASN A 36 3.31 7.22 6.22
CA ASN A 36 2.63 8.48 6.57
C ASN A 36 3.59 9.68 6.56
N GLY A 37 4.90 9.43 6.69
CA GLY A 37 5.95 10.45 6.57
C GLY A 37 6.26 10.90 5.13
N ILE A 38 5.77 10.19 4.12
CA ILE A 38 5.95 10.57 2.71
C ILE A 38 5.13 11.83 2.42
N LYS A 39 5.82 12.96 2.28
CA LYS A 39 5.21 14.25 1.91
C LYS A 39 5.24 14.44 0.39
N VAL A 40 4.08 14.75 -0.18
CA VAL A 40 3.92 14.98 -1.62
C VAL A 40 3.10 16.24 -1.81
N TYR A 41 3.75 17.30 -2.32
CA TYR A 41 3.16 18.65 -2.35
C TYR A 41 2.58 19.06 -0.97
N GLU A 42 1.47 19.78 -0.92
CA GLU A 42 0.88 20.28 0.32
C GLU A 42 -0.18 19.32 0.87
N ASN A 43 -1.04 18.77 0.00
CA ASN A 43 -2.18 17.92 0.39
C ASN A 43 -2.09 16.50 -0.20
N GLY A 44 -0.95 16.11 -0.76
CA GLY A 44 -0.70 14.74 -1.19
C GLY A 44 -0.25 13.84 -0.04
N TYR A 45 -0.54 12.56 -0.18
CA TYR A 45 -0.21 11.54 0.81
C TYR A 45 0.01 10.19 0.13
N SER A 46 0.44 9.21 0.92
CA SER A 46 0.63 7.84 0.46
C SER A 46 -0.14 6.86 1.33
N PHE A 47 -0.40 5.68 0.78
CA PHE A 47 -1.05 4.59 1.48
C PHE A 47 -0.56 3.24 0.94
N LEU A 48 -0.75 2.20 1.73
CA LEU A 48 -0.28 0.85 1.44
C LEU A 48 -1.46 -0.11 1.35
N LEU A 49 -1.48 -0.90 0.28
CA LEU A 49 -2.45 -1.95 0.06
C LEU A 49 -1.81 -3.33 0.14
N ASP A 50 -2.54 -4.33 0.65
CA ASP A 50 -2.16 -5.73 0.52
C ASP A 50 -2.42 -6.27 -0.91
N ASP A 51 -2.12 -7.55 -1.11
CA ASP A 51 -2.32 -8.26 -2.40
C ASP A 51 -3.80 -8.42 -2.80
N LYS A 52 -4.73 -8.12 -1.88
CA LYS A 52 -6.18 -8.14 -2.07
C LYS A 52 -6.79 -6.74 -2.09
N TYR A 53 -5.97 -5.70 -2.08
CA TYR A 53 -6.38 -4.30 -2.06
C TYR A 53 -7.08 -3.83 -0.76
N ASN A 54 -6.85 -4.50 0.36
CA ASN A 54 -7.22 -3.98 1.69
C ASN A 54 -6.24 -2.87 2.09
N PHE A 55 -6.72 -1.84 2.79
CA PHE A 55 -5.86 -0.77 3.28
C PHE A 55 -5.05 -1.23 4.50
N LEU A 56 -3.75 -1.42 4.31
CA LEU A 56 -2.83 -1.74 5.41
C LEU A 56 -2.45 -0.48 6.19
N ILE A 57 -2.22 0.62 5.47
CA ILE A 57 -1.88 1.94 6.02
C ILE A 57 -2.60 2.98 5.16
N HIS A 58 -3.41 3.84 5.77
CA HIS A 58 -4.06 4.99 5.13
C HIS A 58 -4.31 6.07 6.19
N PRO A 59 -4.35 7.37 5.84
CA PRO A 59 -4.61 8.43 6.82
C PRO A 59 -5.97 8.30 7.54
N GLU A 60 -7.00 7.80 6.84
CA GLU A 60 -8.38 7.73 7.36
C GLU A 60 -9.01 6.33 7.30
N LEU A 61 -8.48 5.42 6.47
CA LEU A 61 -9.08 4.11 6.20
C LEU A 61 -8.31 3.03 6.94
N THR A 62 -8.97 1.91 7.19
CA THR A 62 -8.43 0.81 8.00
C THR A 62 -8.37 -0.49 7.20
N ASN A 63 -7.83 -1.54 7.82
CA ASN A 63 -7.77 -2.87 7.19
C ASN A 63 -9.12 -3.58 7.06
N GLU A 64 -10.21 -2.96 7.54
CA GLU A 64 -11.58 -3.39 7.25
C GLU A 64 -12.09 -2.84 5.93
N ASP A 65 -11.45 -1.80 5.40
CA ASP A 65 -11.76 -1.17 4.13
C ASP A 65 -10.97 -1.83 2.99
N ASN A 66 -11.63 -1.96 1.84
CA ASN A 66 -11.03 -2.53 0.64
C ASN A 66 -11.31 -1.64 -0.57
N LEU A 67 -10.26 -1.28 -1.30
CA LEU A 67 -10.35 -0.35 -2.44
C LEU A 67 -11.34 -0.83 -3.52
N SER A 68 -11.52 -2.14 -3.68
CA SER A 68 -12.40 -2.72 -4.70
C SER A 68 -13.89 -2.68 -4.35
N THR A 69 -14.23 -2.54 -3.07
CA THR A 69 -15.62 -2.57 -2.57
C THR A 69 -16.05 -1.28 -1.88
N LEU A 70 -15.11 -0.40 -1.54
CA LEU A 70 -15.39 0.90 -0.92
C LEU A 70 -16.38 1.70 -1.78
N ASN A 71 -17.37 2.33 -1.14
CA ASN A 71 -18.46 3.05 -1.78
C ASN A 71 -19.17 2.25 -2.89
N ASP A 72 -19.60 1.03 -2.57
CA ASP A 72 -20.24 0.10 -3.53
C ASP A 72 -19.37 -0.16 -4.79
N GLY A 73 -18.05 -0.14 -4.61
CA GLY A 73 -17.08 -0.42 -5.67
C GLY A 73 -16.75 0.78 -6.58
N GLU A 74 -17.04 2.01 -6.13
CA GLU A 74 -16.73 3.26 -6.84
C GLU A 74 -15.28 3.29 -7.36
N TYR A 75 -14.34 2.78 -6.58
CA TYR A 75 -12.90 2.87 -6.86
C TYR A 75 -12.30 1.65 -7.55
N LYS A 76 -13.11 0.67 -7.94
CA LYS A 76 -12.63 -0.55 -8.61
C LYS A 76 -11.85 -0.26 -9.90
N TYR A 77 -12.23 0.80 -10.62
CA TYR A 77 -11.51 1.23 -11.84
C TYR A 77 -10.06 1.66 -11.58
N ILE A 78 -9.73 2.07 -10.35
CA ILE A 78 -8.35 2.42 -9.96
C ILE A 78 -7.48 1.17 -9.98
N ILE A 79 -8.02 0.03 -9.54
CA ILE A 79 -7.31 -1.26 -9.59
C ILE A 79 -6.99 -1.64 -11.05
N ASP A 80 -7.95 -1.47 -11.96
CA ASP A 80 -7.73 -1.74 -13.38
C ASP A 80 -6.65 -0.81 -13.98
N LYS A 81 -6.57 0.44 -13.51
CA LYS A 81 -5.52 1.40 -13.91
C LYS A 81 -4.15 0.99 -13.39
N ILE A 82 -4.06 0.60 -12.12
CA ILE A 82 -2.82 0.12 -11.48
C ILE A 82 -2.33 -1.17 -12.18
N ALA A 83 -3.24 -2.12 -12.43
CA ALA A 83 -2.92 -3.40 -13.06
C ALA A 83 -2.41 -3.27 -14.52
N LYS A 84 -2.83 -2.23 -15.23
CA LYS A 84 -2.41 -1.98 -16.63
C LYS A 84 -0.99 -1.43 -16.77
N LYS A 85 -0.25 -1.23 -15.66
CA LYS A 85 1.21 -1.00 -15.61
C LYS A 85 1.75 -0.03 -16.67
N SER A 86 1.27 1.21 -16.70
CA SER A 86 2.14 2.29 -17.14
C SER A 86 2.76 2.91 -15.89
N GLU A 87 4.08 3.11 -15.88
CA GLU A 87 4.81 3.88 -14.84
C GLU A 87 4.38 5.37 -14.85
N GLU A 88 3.24 5.69 -15.44
CA GLU A 88 2.71 7.01 -15.64
C GLU A 88 1.81 7.38 -14.48
N THR A 89 1.81 8.67 -14.18
CA THR A 89 0.84 9.23 -13.25
C THR A 89 -0.56 9.18 -13.85
N VAL A 90 -1.52 8.61 -13.12
CA VAL A 90 -2.89 8.42 -13.59
C VAL A 90 -3.83 9.39 -12.88
N LYS A 91 -4.66 10.11 -13.65
CA LYS A 91 -5.75 10.93 -13.10
C LYS A 91 -6.86 10.04 -12.57
N ILE A 92 -7.26 10.27 -11.33
CA ILE A 92 -8.33 9.57 -10.63
C ILE A 92 -9.20 10.58 -9.89
N LYS A 93 -10.41 10.16 -9.53
CA LYS A 93 -11.23 10.82 -8.54
C LYS A 93 -11.31 9.91 -7.33
N PHE A 94 -10.85 10.39 -6.18
CA PHE A 94 -10.81 9.62 -4.93
C PHE A 94 -11.16 10.55 -3.77
N GLU A 95 -12.13 10.12 -2.94
CA GLU A 95 -12.72 10.93 -1.86
C GLU A 95 -13.29 12.27 -2.38
N GLY A 96 -13.91 12.24 -3.56
CA GLY A 96 -14.52 13.40 -4.18
C GLY A 96 -13.55 14.41 -4.82
N VAL A 97 -12.23 14.23 -4.67
CA VAL A 97 -11.20 15.15 -5.21
C VAL A 97 -10.51 14.53 -6.42
N ASP A 98 -10.27 15.35 -7.45
CA ASP A 98 -9.43 14.95 -8.59
C ASP A 98 -7.96 14.92 -8.15
N LYS A 99 -7.38 13.71 -8.17
CA LYS A 99 -6.02 13.43 -7.71
C LYS A 99 -5.20 12.82 -8.85
N LEU A 100 -3.91 13.07 -8.83
CA LEU A 100 -2.93 12.35 -9.63
C LEU A 100 -2.34 11.23 -8.77
N LEU A 101 -2.39 10.01 -9.26
CA LEU A 101 -1.92 8.80 -8.58
C LEU A 101 -0.70 8.22 -9.29
N THR A 102 0.29 7.79 -8.52
CA THR A 102 1.35 6.87 -8.96
C THR A 102 1.47 5.73 -7.95
N PHE A 103 2.11 4.63 -8.33
CA PHE A 103 2.19 3.45 -7.49
C PHE A 103 3.45 2.62 -7.76
N SER A 104 3.79 1.77 -6.81
CA SER A 104 4.84 0.76 -6.95
C SER A 104 4.41 -0.56 -6.33
N TYR A 105 4.68 -1.66 -7.03
CA TYR A 105 4.50 -3.01 -6.49
C TYR A 105 5.74 -3.41 -5.68
N LEU A 106 5.53 -3.74 -4.42
CA LEU A 106 6.57 -4.26 -3.53
C LEU A 106 6.80 -5.75 -3.78
N SER A 107 7.98 -6.25 -3.41
CA SER A 107 8.38 -7.64 -3.63
C SER A 107 7.51 -8.67 -2.89
N ASN A 108 6.80 -8.25 -1.85
CA ASN A 108 5.86 -9.07 -1.08
C ASN A 108 4.42 -9.04 -1.61
N GLY A 109 4.18 -8.44 -2.79
CA GLY A 109 2.86 -8.36 -3.43
C GLY A 109 2.02 -7.16 -2.98
N TRP A 110 2.48 -6.37 -2.02
CA TRP A 110 1.81 -5.15 -1.60
C TRP A 110 1.98 -4.03 -2.62
N THR A 111 1.08 -3.06 -2.58
CA THR A 111 1.12 -1.89 -3.47
C THR A 111 1.23 -0.62 -2.65
N LEU A 112 2.35 0.10 -2.81
CA LEU A 112 2.49 1.47 -2.29
C LEU A 112 1.88 2.43 -3.30
N VAL A 113 0.90 3.22 -2.86
CA VAL A 113 0.21 4.22 -3.68
C VAL A 113 0.56 5.60 -3.15
N VAL A 114 0.85 6.51 -4.05
CA VAL A 114 1.13 7.91 -3.76
C VAL A 114 0.18 8.76 -4.58
N LEU A 115 -0.47 9.74 -3.95
CA LEU A 115 -1.37 10.64 -4.65
C LEU A 115 -1.23 12.09 -4.18
N ALA A 116 -1.58 13.01 -5.07
CA ALA A 116 -1.69 14.43 -4.76
C ALA A 116 -2.84 15.08 -5.52
N PRO A 117 -3.49 16.12 -4.97
CA PRO A 117 -4.54 16.82 -5.70
C PRO A 117 -4.01 17.42 -6.99
N ASN A 118 -4.79 17.27 -8.08
CA ASN A 118 -4.34 17.68 -9.40
C ASN A 118 -4.09 19.21 -9.51
N PHE A 119 -4.74 20.03 -8.66
CA PHE A 119 -4.56 21.49 -8.63
C PHE A 119 -3.24 21.96 -8.00
N GLU A 120 -2.50 21.08 -7.32
CA GLU A 120 -1.18 21.43 -6.74
C GLU A 120 -0.04 21.23 -7.74
N ILE A 121 -0.32 20.54 -8.84
CA ILE A 121 0.67 20.12 -9.84
C ILE A 121 0.62 21.03 -11.06
N TYR A 122 -0.57 21.55 -11.40
CA TYR A 122 -0.83 22.39 -12.58
C TYR A 122 -1.54 23.69 -12.21
#